data_AF-A0A1X6X1G7-F1
#
_entry.id   AF-A0A1X6X1G7-F1
#
_cell.length_a   1.000
_cell.length_b   1.000
_cell.length_c   1.000
_cell.angle_alpha   90.00
_cell.angle_beta   90.00
_cell.angle_gamma   90.00
#
_symmetry.space_group_name_H-M   'P 1'
#
loop_
_entity.id
_entity.type
_entity.pdbx_description
1 polymer ?
#
loop_
_entity_poly.entity_id
_entity_poly.type
_entity_poly.pdbx_seq_one_letter_code
_entity_poly.pdbx_strand_id
1 'polypeptide(L)'
;MQVLTRTGCHLCDEVLPVVRAEADRAGSAVELVDVDADVALREAWGEQVPVIVVDGRVHARYRVDAATLRKALKPGPRWRRLLPGG
;
A
#
# COMPACT_ATOMS: atom_id res chain seq x y z
N MET A 1 5.50 3.56 -2.54
CA MET A 1 4.48 2.89 -1.72
C MET A 1 4.74 1.39 -1.75
N GLN A 2 4.28 0.64 -0.76
CA GLN A 2 4.45 -0.83 -0.73
C GLN A 2 3.10 -1.52 -0.77
N VAL A 3 3.07 -2.69 -1.41
CA VAL A 3 1.93 -3.61 -1.41
C VAL A 3 2.43 -4.94 -0.90
N LEU A 4 1.96 -5.33 0.28
CA LEU A 4 2.22 -6.66 0.80
C LEU A 4 1.25 -7.62 0.12
N THR A 5 1.82 -8.61 -0.56
CA THR A 5 1.12 -9.60 -1.37
C THR A 5 1.54 -11.00 -0.96
N ARG A 6 0.86 -12.01 -1.51
CA ARG A 6 1.34 -13.39 -1.47
C ARG A 6 0.99 -14.12 -2.75
N THR A 7 1.72 -15.19 -3.02
CA THR A 7 1.46 -16.07 -4.17
C THR A 7 0.08 -16.75 -4.04
N GLY A 8 -0.69 -16.78 -5.12
CA GLY A 8 -1.99 -17.45 -5.17
C GLY A 8 -3.15 -16.67 -4.53
N CYS A 9 -2.98 -15.37 -4.23
CA CYS A 9 -4.04 -14.54 -3.66
C CYS A 9 -4.85 -13.82 -4.74
N HIS A 10 -6.07 -14.28 -4.97
CA HIS A 10 -6.99 -13.67 -5.95
C HIS A 10 -7.24 -12.18 -5.68
N LEU A 11 -7.39 -11.79 -4.41
CA LEU A 11 -7.58 -10.38 -4.05
C LEU A 11 -6.37 -9.50 -4.41
N CYS A 12 -5.15 -10.05 -4.34
CA CYS A 12 -3.97 -9.32 -4.78
C CYS A 12 -4.02 -9.07 -6.30
N ASP A 13 -4.41 -10.07 -7.08
CA ASP A 13 -4.52 -9.95 -8.54
C ASP A 13 -5.58 -8.93 -8.97
N GLU A 14 -6.69 -8.82 -8.22
CA GLU A 14 -7.73 -7.81 -8.46
C GLU A 14 -7.28 -6.39 -8.09
N VAL A 15 -6.55 -6.25 -6.98
CA VAL A 15 -6.18 -4.94 -6.41
C VAL A 15 -4.95 -4.33 -7.07
N LEU A 16 -3.97 -5.16 -7.47
CA LEU A 16 -2.70 -4.69 -8.02
C LEU A 16 -2.83 -3.76 -9.24
N PRO A 17 -3.70 -4.03 -10.24
CA PRO A 17 -3.92 -3.12 -11.35
C PRO A 17 -4.42 -1.74 -10.91
N VAL A 18 -5.33 -1.69 -9.94
CA VAL A 18 -5.87 -0.44 -9.39
C VAL A 18 -4.78 0.35 -8.69
N VAL A 19 -3.98 -0.32 -7.85
CA VAL A 19 -2.88 0.31 -7.12
C VAL A 19 -1.83 0.87 -8.07
N ARG A 20 -1.41 0.08 -9.07
CA ARG A 20 -0.45 0.51 -10.09
C ARG A 20 -0.95 1.74 -10.85
N ALA A 21 -2.20 1.72 -11.31
CA ALA A 21 -2.79 2.84 -12.04
C ALA A 21 -2.83 4.13 -11.21
N GLU A 22 -3.17 4.06 -9.92
CA GLU A 22 -3.19 5.25 -9.05
C GLU A 22 -1.79 5.71 -8.65
N ALA A 23 -0.85 4.78 -8.45
CA ALA A 23 0.55 5.09 -8.21
C ALA A 23 1.18 5.81 -9.40
N ASP A 24 0.96 5.32 -10.63
CA ASP A 24 1.42 5.95 -11.87
C ASP A 24 0.87 7.37 -12.02
N ARG A 25 -0.43 7.57 -11.77
CA ARG A 25 -1.07 8.90 -11.77
C ARG A 25 -0.46 9.86 -10.76
N ALA A 26 0.01 9.35 -9.63
CA ALA A 26 0.65 10.12 -8.59
C ALA A 26 2.17 10.29 -8.77
N GLY A 27 2.78 9.61 -9.77
CA GLY A 27 4.23 9.55 -9.93
C GLY A 27 4.93 8.81 -8.79
N SER A 28 4.27 7.83 -8.19
CA SER A 28 4.77 7.03 -7.06
C SER A 28 5.16 5.63 -7.52
N ALA A 29 6.32 5.13 -7.06
CA ALA A 29 6.72 3.76 -7.33
C ALA A 29 5.95 2.77 -6.45
N VAL A 30 5.60 1.61 -7.02
CA VAL A 30 5.00 0.48 -6.29
C VAL A 30 6.06 -0.59 -6.06
N GLU A 31 6.31 -0.91 -4.80
CA GLU A 31 7.14 -2.03 -4.38
C GLU A 31 6.23 -3.18 -3.93
N LEU A 32 6.48 -4.38 -4.45
CA LEU A 32 5.76 -5.59 -4.04
C LEU A 32 6.59 -6.33 -2.99
N VAL A 33 5.97 -6.63 -1.86
CA VAL A 33 6.60 -7.36 -0.76
C VAL A 33 5.84 -8.66 -0.57
N ASP A 34 6.50 -9.80 -0.78
CA ASP A 34 5.89 -11.10 -0.50
C ASP A 34 5.93 -11.36 1.01
N VAL A 35 4.76 -11.47 1.63
CA VAL A 35 4.66 -11.78 3.06
C VAL A 35 5.12 -13.20 3.37
N ASP A 36 5.05 -14.14 2.41
CA ASP A 36 5.49 -15.52 2.62
C ASP A 36 7.02 -15.66 2.61
N ALA A 37 7.75 -14.62 2.18
CA ALA A 37 9.22 -14.60 2.18
C ALA A 37 9.84 -14.33 3.57
N ASP A 38 9.06 -13.83 4.52
CA ASP A 38 9.51 -13.50 5.88
C ASP A 38 8.49 -13.98 6.92
N VAL A 39 8.94 -14.72 7.93
CA VAL A 39 8.07 -15.30 8.96
C VAL A 39 7.32 -14.22 9.75
N ALA A 40 7.98 -13.12 10.11
CA ALA A 40 7.36 -12.03 10.86
C ALA A 40 6.31 -11.30 10.01
N LEU A 41 6.57 -11.09 8.71
CA LEU A 41 5.57 -10.51 7.81
C LEU A 41 4.38 -11.45 7.60
N ARG A 42 4.63 -12.74 7.44
CA ARG A 42 3.58 -13.75 7.31
C ARG A 42 2.69 -13.80 8.54
N GLU A 43 3.27 -13.81 9.74
CA GLU A 43 2.52 -13.81 11.00
C GLU A 43 1.71 -12.51 11.20
N ALA A 44 2.28 -11.36 10.83
CA ALA A 44 1.62 -10.08 11.00
C ALA A 44 0.51 -9.82 9.95
N TRP A 45 0.74 -10.20 8.70
CA TRP A 45 -0.06 -9.74 7.55
C TRP A 45 -0.57 -10.83 6.63
N GLY A 46 -0.16 -12.09 6.80
CA GLY A 46 -0.46 -13.19 5.87
C GLY A 46 -1.95 -13.42 5.61
N GLU A 47 -2.79 -13.18 6.62
CA GLU A 47 -4.26 -13.26 6.50
C GLU A 47 -4.93 -11.93 6.15
N GLN A 48 -4.16 -10.85 5.99
CA GLN A 48 -4.68 -9.50 5.74
C GLN A 48 -4.32 -8.96 4.35
N VAL A 49 -3.55 -9.73 3.57
CA VAL A 49 -3.17 -9.36 2.21
C VAL A 49 -4.41 -9.25 1.28
N PRO A 50 -4.39 -8.33 0.30
CA PRO A 50 -3.35 -7.33 0.05
C PRO A 50 -3.34 -6.22 1.13
N VAL A 51 -2.15 -5.82 1.60
CA VAL A 51 -1.98 -4.66 2.50
C VAL A 51 -1.26 -3.53 1.77
N ILE A 52 -1.87 -2.35 1.73
CA ILE A 52 -1.32 -1.17 1.08
C ILE A 52 -0.66 -0.28 2.12
N VAL A 53 0.61 0.05 1.91
CA VAL A 53 1.38 0.94 2.79
C VAL A 53 1.77 2.19 2.03
N VAL A 54 1.34 3.34 2.53
CA VAL A 54 1.65 4.67 1.98
C VAL A 54 2.37 5.47 3.07
N ASP A 55 3.53 6.03 2.74
CA ASP A 55 4.38 6.79 3.68
C ASP A 55 4.62 6.06 5.02
N GLY A 56 4.88 4.75 4.95
CA GLY A 56 5.16 3.92 6.13
C GLY A 56 3.94 3.56 6.99
N ARG A 57 2.72 3.91 6.56
CA ARG A 57 1.47 3.62 7.30
C ARG A 57 0.56 2.73 6.47
N VAL A 58 -0.08 1.77 7.14
CA VAL A 58 -1.12 0.95 6.52
C VAL A 58 -2.29 1.84 6.13
N HIS A 59 -2.57 1.87 4.83
CA HIS A 59 -3.66 2.62 4.23
C HIS A 59 -4.91 1.75 4.06
N ALA A 60 -4.74 0.52 3.58
CA ALA A 60 -5.85 -0.40 3.32
C ALA A 60 -5.40 -1.86 3.46
N ARG A 61 -6.37 -2.74 3.72
CA ARG A 61 -6.24 -4.20 3.74
C ARG A 61 -7.44 -4.84 3.07
N TYR A 62 -7.27 -6.00 2.45
CA TYR A 62 -8.30 -6.77 1.71
C TYR A 62 -8.85 -6.12 0.44
N ARG A 63 -9.35 -4.89 0.56
CA ARG A 63 -9.97 -4.13 -0.53
C ARG A 63 -9.32 -2.76 -0.63
N VAL A 64 -9.18 -2.29 -1.86
CA VAL A 64 -8.65 -0.96 -2.17
C VAL A 64 -9.70 -0.19 -2.94
N ASP A 65 -10.07 0.96 -2.42
CA ASP A 65 -10.86 1.94 -3.17
C ASP A 65 -9.90 2.90 -3.88
N ALA A 66 -10.06 3.02 -5.20
CA ALA A 66 -9.18 3.85 -6.02
C ALA A 66 -9.25 5.34 -5.61
N ALA A 67 -10.42 5.84 -5.21
CA ALA A 67 -10.61 7.23 -4.88
C ALA A 67 -9.96 7.60 -3.54
N THR A 68 -10.04 6.72 -2.54
CA THR A 68 -9.35 6.91 -1.25
C THR A 68 -7.84 6.77 -1.41
N LEU A 69 -7.37 5.78 -2.18
CA LEU A 69 -5.94 5.60 -2.47
C LEU A 69 -5.38 6.82 -3.19
N ARG A 70 -6.06 7.33 -4.21
CA ARG A 70 -5.68 8.56 -4.91
C ARG A 70 -5.52 9.74 -3.96
N LYS A 71 -6.42 9.90 -2.99
CA LYS A 71 -6.32 10.98 -1.99
C LYS A 71 -5.12 10.80 -1.08
N ALA A 72 -4.77 9.58 -0.70
CA ALA A 72 -3.60 9.28 0.12
C ALA A 72 -2.28 9.46 -0.63
N LEU A 73 -2.25 9.18 -1.93
CA LEU A 73 -1.06 9.36 -2.78
C LEU A 73 -0.84 10.81 -3.22
N LYS A 74 -1.84 11.68 -3.10
CA LYS A 74 -1.65 13.11 -3.37
C LYS A 74 -0.61 13.65 -2.40
N PRO A 75 0.40 14.40 -2.88
CA PRO A 75 1.36 15.04 -2.00
C PRO A 75 0.61 15.90 -0.99
N GLY A 76 0.71 15.52 0.28
CA GLY A 76 0.21 16.34 1.38
C GLY A 76 0.91 17.71 1.36
N PRO A 77 0.29 18.74 1.94
CA PRO A 77 0.91 20.05 2.02
C PRO A 77 2.33 19.94 2.58
N ARG A 78 3.31 20.52 1.87
CA ARG A 78 4.74 20.40 2.19
C ARG A 78 5.08 20.84 3.62
N TRP A 79 4.23 21.64 4.26
CA TRP A 79 4.39 22.07 5.65
C TRP A 79 4.22 20.95 6.69
N ARG A 80 3.54 19.84 6.39
CA ARG A 80 3.43 18.69 7.32
C ARG A 80 4.76 17.99 7.59
N ARG A 81 5.75 18.11 6.68
CA ARG A 81 7.12 17.63 6.88
C ARG A 81 8.02 18.62 7.65
N LEU A 82 7.53 19.82 7.93
CA LEU A 82 8.27 20.90 8.60
C LEU A 82 7.83 21.13 10.05
N LEU A 83 6.86 20.35 10.56
CA LEU A 83 6.47 20.44 11.97
C LEU A 83 7.26 19.41 12.78
N PRO A 84 8.21 19.84 13.64
CA PRO A 84 8.76 18.97 14.67
C PRO A 84 7.66 18.73 15.73
N GLY A 85 7.48 17.46 16.10
CA GLY A 85 6.78 16.94 17.29
C GLY A 85 5.67 17.78 17.92
N GLY A 86 4.42 17.28 17.84
CA GLY A 86 3.35 17.63 18.77
C GLY A 86 3.14 16.50 19.77
#